data_AF-A0A431LC74-F1
#
_entry.id   AF-A0A431LC74-F1
#
_cell.length_a   1.000
_cell.length_b   1.000
_cell.length_c   1.000
_cell.angle_alpha   90.00
_cell.angle_beta   90.00
_cell.angle_gamma   90.00
#
_symmetry.space_group_name_H-M   'P 1'
#
loop_
_entity.id
_entity.type
_entity.pdbx_description
1 polymer ?
#
loop_
_entity_poly.entity_id
_entity_poly.type
_entity_poly.pdbx_seq_one_letter_code
_entity_poly.pdbx_strand_id
1 'polypeptide(L)'
;MGLLFLALVLVRLAGASPILVPLLAGMVLRSRDLRPCLWPRHFGTAGGALVVLLFVVNGMAADWRLIVAGGLAGVTVVVLRAAAKVGGSVLFGRLSGLSMGQSVALGIALLPMSGTAFLLTASLYLAFPDLGRHVAAALAGAAAVMEIAGPIATQWALRHCGETNAGRGNNHAA
;
A
#
# COMPACT_ATOMS: atom_id res chain seq x y z
N MET A 1 15.60 10.69 15.71
CA MET A 1 15.98 10.69 14.28
C MET A 1 17.34 10.03 14.02
N GLY A 2 18.41 10.36 14.76
CA GLY A 2 19.72 9.71 14.59
C GLY A 2 19.73 8.18 14.69
N LEU A 3 19.01 7.60 15.66
CA LEU A 3 18.84 6.14 15.79
C LEU A 3 18.11 5.49 14.60
N LEU A 4 17.13 6.17 14.00
CA LEU A 4 16.41 5.66 12.82
C LEU A 4 17.29 5.67 11.59
N PHE A 5 18.07 6.73 11.38
CA PHE A 5 19.06 6.79 10.30
C PHE A 5 20.19 5.77 10.50
N LEU A 6 20.69 5.62 11.73
CA LEU A 6 21.69 4.60 12.07
C LEU A 6 21.16 3.19 11.79
N ALA A 7 19.93 2.88 12.22
CA ALA A 7 19.28 1.62 11.94
C ALA A 7 19.10 1.40 10.43
N LEU A 8 18.64 2.41 9.67
CA LEU A 8 18.51 2.32 8.22
C LEU A 8 19.84 2.05 7.51
N VAL A 9 20.91 2.71 7.94
CA VAL A 9 22.26 2.50 7.41
C VAL A 9 22.75 1.09 7.74
N LEU A 10 22.59 0.61 8.97
CA LEU A 10 22.96 -0.75 9.35
C LEU A 10 22.19 -1.81 8.54
N VAL A 11 20.90 -1.59 8.29
CA VAL A 11 20.06 -2.48 7.46
C VAL A 11 20.54 -2.49 6.01
N ARG A 12 20.89 -1.32 5.46
CA ARG A 12 21.46 -1.19 4.11
C ARG A 12 22.81 -1.89 4.00
N LEU A 13 23.68 -1.71 4.99
CA LEU A 13 25.01 -2.34 5.04
C LEU A 13 24.92 -3.87 5.19
N ALA A 14 23.93 -4.37 5.93
CA ALA A 14 23.66 -5.79 6.07
C ALA A 14 23.01 -6.43 4.82
N GLY A 15 22.73 -5.64 3.77
CA GLY A 15 22.03 -6.12 2.57
C GLY A 15 20.57 -6.51 2.82
N ALA A 16 20.00 -6.19 3.98
CA ALA A 16 18.65 -6.57 4.36
C ALA A 16 17.61 -5.64 3.71
N SER A 17 16.46 -6.20 3.33
CA SER A 17 15.39 -5.41 2.72
C SER A 17 14.83 -4.38 3.70
N PRO A 18 14.76 -3.09 3.35
CA PRO A 18 14.23 -2.02 4.20
C PRO A 18 12.78 -2.24 4.65
N ILE A 19 12.04 -3.09 3.94
CA ILE A 19 10.64 -3.44 4.25
C ILE A 19 10.55 -4.62 5.22
N LEU A 20 11.49 -5.58 5.12
CA LEU A 20 11.49 -6.77 5.97
C LEU A 20 11.78 -6.40 7.42
N VAL A 21 12.65 -5.43 7.65
CA VAL A 21 13.04 -5.01 9.02
C VAL A 21 11.86 -4.47 9.84
N PRO A 22 11.07 -3.46 9.38
CA PRO A 22 9.90 -3.01 10.12
C PRO A 22 8.82 -4.09 10.23
N LEU A 23 8.69 -4.98 9.25
CA LEU A 23 7.72 -6.08 9.29
C LEU A 23 8.09 -7.14 10.33
N LEU A 24 9.37 -7.55 10.38
CA LEU A 24 9.91 -8.44 11.40
C LEU A 24 9.85 -7.80 12.79
N ALA A 25 10.19 -6.51 12.91
CA ALA A 25 10.05 -5.79 14.17
C ALA A 25 8.60 -5.80 14.68
N GLY A 26 7.62 -5.55 13.79
CA GLY A 26 6.20 -5.65 14.11
C GLY A 26 5.76 -7.07 14.49
N MET A 27 6.27 -8.10 13.81
CA MET A 27 5.98 -9.50 14.10
C MET A 27 6.55 -9.93 15.47
N VAL A 28 7.79 -9.56 15.77
CA VAL A 28 8.45 -9.83 17.06
C VAL A 28 7.72 -9.11 18.19
N LEU A 29 7.33 -7.85 18.00
CA LEU A 29 6.55 -7.10 18.97
C LEU A 29 5.19 -7.80 19.24
N ARG A 30 4.46 -8.15 18.18
CA ARG A 30 3.19 -8.88 18.30
C ARG A 30 3.34 -10.24 18.99
N SER A 31 4.44 -10.97 18.73
CA SER A 31 4.68 -12.27 19.37
C SER A 31 4.98 -12.16 20.86
N ARG A 32 5.45 -11.00 21.34
CA ARG A 32 5.77 -10.77 22.75
C ARG A 32 4.58 -10.25 23.55
N ASP A 33 3.59 -9.63 22.89
CA ASP A 33 2.41 -9.08 23.52
C ASP A 33 1.21 -10.05 23.46
N LEU A 34 1.02 -10.85 24.51
CA LEU A 34 -0.09 -11.81 24.68
C LEU A 34 -1.44 -11.15 25.07
N ARG A 35 -1.46 -9.84 25.37
CA ARG A 35 -2.69 -9.08 25.66
C ARG A 35 -2.72 -7.75 24.88
N PRO A 36 -3.47 -7.67 23.77
CA PRO A 36 -3.56 -6.46 22.95
C PRO A 36 -4.55 -5.47 23.59
N CYS A 37 -4.28 -5.01 24.80
CA CYS A 37 -5.08 -3.96 25.43
C CYS A 37 -4.31 -2.65 25.44
N LEU A 38 -4.78 -1.72 24.60
CA LEU A 38 -4.44 -0.31 24.57
C LEU A 38 -3.04 0.00 24.04
N TRP A 39 -2.89 -0.13 22.72
CA TRP A 39 -1.90 0.71 22.05
C TRP A 39 -2.14 2.17 22.48
N PRO A 40 -1.12 2.89 23.01
CA PRO A 40 -1.32 4.24 23.50
C PRO A 40 -2.00 5.08 22.41
N ARG A 41 -3.03 5.87 22.75
CA ARG A 41 -3.80 6.69 21.78
C ARG A 41 -2.91 7.51 20.83
N HIS A 42 -1.71 7.85 21.28
CA HIS A 42 -0.65 8.57 20.54
C HIS A 42 -0.10 7.81 19.31
N PHE A 43 -0.19 6.48 19.25
CA PHE A 43 0.23 5.72 18.07
C PHE A 43 -0.76 5.86 16.91
N GLY A 44 -2.05 6.02 17.20
CA GLY A 44 -3.06 6.30 16.17
C GLY A 44 -2.83 7.66 15.51
N THR A 45 -2.48 8.67 16.30
CA THR A 45 -2.18 10.02 15.78
C THR A 45 -0.83 10.07 15.06
N ALA A 46 0.20 9.41 15.59
CA ALA A 46 1.51 9.31 14.92
C ALA A 46 1.41 8.54 13.59
N GLY A 47 0.68 7.42 13.56
CA GLY A 47 0.42 6.66 12.34
C GLY A 47 -0.35 7.49 11.30
N GLY A 48 -1.39 8.20 11.72
CA GLY A 48 -2.13 9.13 10.86
C GLY A 48 -1.23 10.23 10.28
N ALA A 49 -0.40 10.87 11.10
CA ALA A 49 0.55 11.88 10.65
C ALA A 49 1.58 11.31 9.66
N LEU A 50 2.07 10.09 9.88
CA LEU A 50 2.98 9.40 8.95
C LEU A 50 2.31 9.07 7.62
N VAL A 51 1.03 8.68 7.62
CA VAL A 51 0.27 8.44 6.37
C VAL A 51 0.08 9.74 5.60
N VAL A 52 -0.29 10.83 6.26
CA VAL A 52 -0.39 12.15 5.63
C VAL A 52 0.97 12.57 5.05
N LEU A 53 2.05 12.42 5.82
CA LEU A 53 3.39 12.73 5.37
C LEU A 53 3.81 11.87 4.16
N LEU A 54 3.48 10.57 4.15
CA LEU A 54 3.75 9.68 3.03
C LEU A 54 3.10 10.19 1.74
N PHE A 55 1.81 10.55 1.78
CA PHE A 55 1.11 11.09 0.62
C PHE A 55 1.69 12.43 0.17
N VAL A 56 2.05 13.32 1.09
CA VAL A 56 2.68 14.61 0.76
C VAL A 56 4.04 14.40 0.09
N VAL A 57 4.92 13.60 0.69
CA VAL A 57 6.26 13.34 0.14
C VAL A 57 6.19 12.64 -1.20
N ASN A 58 5.28 11.68 -1.34
CA ASN A 58 5.10 10.95 -2.60
C ASN A 58 4.52 11.84 -3.70
N GLY A 59 3.55 12.70 -3.38
CA GLY A 59 3.04 13.73 -4.28
C GLY A 59 4.11 14.76 -4.68
N MET A 60 5.01 15.13 -3.77
CA MET A 60 6.16 16.01 -4.07
C MET A 60 7.22 15.33 -4.94
N ALA A 61 7.41 14.02 -4.78
CA ALA A 61 8.34 13.23 -5.57
C ALA A 61 7.81 12.87 -6.97
N ALA A 62 6.52 13.13 -7.23
CA ALA A 62 5.87 12.85 -8.49
C ALA A 62 6.41 13.76 -9.61
N ASP A 63 7.09 13.17 -10.58
CA ASP A 63 7.53 13.89 -11.79
C ASP A 63 6.40 13.91 -12.82
N TRP A 64 5.83 15.09 -13.05
CA TRP A 64 4.76 15.31 -14.03
C TRP A 64 5.14 14.83 -15.44
N ARG A 65 6.41 14.95 -15.82
CA ARG A 65 6.88 14.53 -17.15
C ARG A 65 6.81 13.01 -17.29
N LEU A 66 7.18 12.27 -16.24
CA LEU A 66 7.10 10.81 -16.23
C LEU A 66 5.64 10.33 -16.20
N ILE A 67 4.76 11.02 -15.47
CA ILE A 67 3.33 10.70 -15.42
C ILE A 67 2.69 10.85 -16.79
N VAL A 68 2.92 11.98 -17.46
CA VAL A 68 2.37 12.25 -18.80
C VAL A 68 2.94 11.28 -19.83
N ALA A 69 4.26 11.06 -19.84
CA ALA A 69 4.91 10.10 -20.73
C ALA A 69 4.41 8.66 -20.49
N GLY A 70 4.11 8.33 -19.24
CA GLY A 70 3.61 7.03 -18.82
C GLY A 70 2.10 6.86 -18.96
N GLY A 71 1.33 7.89 -19.32
CA GLY A 71 -0.13 7.93 -19.12
C GLY A 71 -0.87 6.69 -19.60
N LEU A 72 -0.81 6.39 -20.90
CA LEU A 72 -1.53 5.23 -21.46
C LEU A 72 -0.97 3.89 -20.92
N ALA A 73 0.35 3.78 -20.78
CA ALA A 73 0.99 2.59 -20.25
C ALA A 73 0.61 2.34 -18.78
N GLY A 74 0.52 3.41 -17.98
CA GLY A 74 0.13 3.39 -16.59
C GLY A 74 -1.32 2.97 -16.41
N VAL A 75 -2.25 3.53 -17.20
CA VAL A 75 -3.65 3.09 -17.22
C VAL A 75 -3.76 1.62 -17.59
N THR A 76 -3.03 1.18 -18.62
CA THR A 76 -3.00 -0.23 -19.04
C THR A 76 -2.51 -1.14 -17.91
N VAL A 77 -1.42 -0.76 -17.23
CA VAL A 77 -0.89 -1.50 -16.07
C VAL A 77 -1.91 -1.55 -14.94
N VAL A 78 -2.59 -0.44 -14.65
CA VAL A 78 -3.64 -0.38 -13.61
C VAL A 78 -4.78 -1.36 -13.93
N VAL A 79 -5.30 -1.34 -15.15
CA VAL A 79 -6.41 -2.21 -15.57
C VAL A 79 -6.01 -3.68 -15.51
N LEU A 80 -4.84 -4.04 -16.06
CA LEU A 80 -4.35 -5.41 -16.03
C LEU A 80 -4.13 -5.90 -14.60
N ARG A 81 -3.52 -5.08 -13.74
CA ARG A 81 -3.34 -5.42 -12.32
C ARG A 81 -4.67 -5.57 -11.60
N ALA A 82 -5.66 -4.74 -11.92
CA ALA A 82 -6.97 -4.83 -11.32
C ALA A 82 -7.68 -6.12 -11.70
N ALA A 83 -7.69 -6.44 -12.99
CA ALA A 83 -8.25 -7.69 -13.49
C ALA A 83 -7.55 -8.91 -12.86
N ALA A 84 -6.22 -8.90 -12.76
CA ALA A 84 -5.46 -9.98 -12.16
C ALA A 84 -5.75 -10.14 -10.66
N LYS A 85 -5.80 -9.04 -9.88
CA LYS A 85 -6.06 -9.08 -8.44
C LYS A 85 -7.48 -9.51 -8.12
N VAL A 86 -8.48 -8.95 -8.80
CA VAL A 86 -9.88 -9.29 -8.58
C VAL A 86 -10.18 -10.69 -9.11
N GLY A 87 -9.69 -11.04 -10.30
CA GLY A 87 -9.83 -12.38 -10.86
C GLY A 87 -9.20 -13.44 -9.96
N GLY A 88 -7.98 -13.19 -9.48
CA GLY A 88 -7.29 -14.08 -8.54
C GLY A 88 -8.03 -14.20 -7.21
N SER A 89 -8.46 -13.09 -6.61
CA SER A 89 -9.17 -13.13 -5.34
C SER A 89 -10.52 -13.84 -5.44
N VAL A 90 -11.23 -13.72 -6.56
CA VAL A 90 -12.49 -14.44 -6.82
C VAL A 90 -12.24 -15.93 -7.06
N LEU A 91 -11.22 -16.28 -7.84
CA LEU A 91 -10.87 -17.67 -8.15
C LEU A 91 -10.47 -18.44 -6.89
N PHE A 92 -9.60 -17.85 -6.06
CA PHE A 92 -9.09 -18.49 -4.84
C PHE A 92 -9.96 -18.22 -3.61
N GLY A 93 -10.80 -17.19 -3.63
CA GLY A 93 -11.61 -16.78 -2.49
C GLY A 93 -12.58 -17.84 -2.01
N ARG A 94 -13.16 -18.62 -2.95
CA ARG A 94 -14.03 -19.77 -2.60
C ARG A 94 -13.26 -20.85 -1.85
N LEU A 95 -11.99 -21.08 -2.19
CA LEU A 95 -11.14 -22.05 -1.52
C LEU A 95 -10.79 -21.63 -0.09
N SER A 96 -10.78 -20.32 0.17
CA SER A 96 -10.56 -19.71 1.48
C SER A 96 -11.86 -19.47 2.29
N GLY A 97 -13.02 -19.91 1.79
CA GLY A 97 -14.31 -19.74 2.47
C GLY A 97 -14.92 -18.34 2.40
N LEU A 98 -14.41 -17.46 1.53
CA LEU A 98 -14.95 -16.12 1.31
C LEU A 98 -16.19 -16.17 0.41
N SER A 99 -17.18 -15.32 0.69
CA SER A 99 -18.28 -15.07 -0.25
C SER A 99 -17.78 -14.32 -1.49
N MET A 100 -18.50 -14.42 -2.61
CA MET A 100 -18.11 -13.72 -3.85
C MET A 100 -17.97 -12.21 -3.65
N GLY A 101 -18.85 -11.58 -2.88
CA GLY A 101 -18.78 -10.16 -2.54
C GLY A 101 -17.51 -9.82 -1.75
N GLN A 102 -17.16 -10.63 -0.75
CA GLN A 102 -15.93 -10.46 0.03
C GLN A 102 -14.67 -10.70 -0.81
N SER A 103 -14.69 -11.67 -1.72
CA SER A 103 -13.58 -11.94 -2.62
C SER A 103 -13.33 -10.79 -3.59
N VAL A 104 -14.39 -10.21 -4.16
CA VAL A 104 -14.29 -9.00 -5.01
C VAL A 104 -13.80 -7.81 -4.20
N ALA A 105 -14.39 -7.57 -3.02
CA ALA A 105 -13.97 -6.49 -2.14
C ALA A 105 -12.50 -6.62 -1.72
N LEU A 106 -12.03 -7.84 -1.40
CA LEU A 106 -10.62 -8.10 -1.12
C LEU A 106 -9.73 -7.77 -2.31
N GLY A 107 -10.11 -8.20 -3.53
CA GLY A 107 -9.36 -7.88 -4.75
C GLY A 107 -9.26 -6.37 -4.99
N ILE A 108 -10.33 -5.63 -4.71
CA ILE A 108 -10.39 -4.16 -4.83
C ILE A 108 -9.55 -3.48 -3.75
N ALA A 109 -9.62 -3.95 -2.50
CA ALA A 109 -8.80 -3.44 -1.39
C ALA A 109 -7.29 -3.68 -1.62
N LEU A 110 -6.94 -4.65 -2.46
CA LEU A 110 -5.56 -4.91 -2.87
C LEU A 110 -5.10 -4.01 -4.01
N LEU A 111 -5.96 -3.30 -4.73
CA LEU A 111 -5.57 -2.45 -5.87
C LEU A 111 -4.51 -1.39 -5.57
N PRO A 112 -4.53 -0.69 -4.40
CA PRO A 112 -3.55 0.34 -4.10
C PRO A 112 -2.11 -0.15 -4.29
N MET A 113 -1.30 0.73 -4.86
CA MET A 113 0.08 0.43 -5.20
C MET A 113 0.97 0.62 -3.99
N SER A 114 1.87 -0.34 -3.74
CA SER A 114 2.86 -0.24 -2.67
C SER A 114 4.03 0.63 -3.13
N GLY A 115 4.57 1.44 -2.20
CA GLY A 115 5.80 2.22 -2.43
C GLY A 115 7.02 1.35 -2.77
N THR A 116 6.97 0.04 -2.49
CA THR A 116 8.01 -0.92 -2.90
C THR A 116 8.17 -1.01 -4.41
N ALA A 117 7.13 -0.70 -5.19
CA ALA A 117 7.23 -0.69 -6.65
C ALA A 117 8.23 0.36 -7.15
N PHE A 118 8.25 1.56 -6.55
CA PHE A 118 9.24 2.59 -6.88
C PHE A 118 10.67 2.15 -6.53
N LEU A 119 10.84 1.50 -5.38
CA LEU A 119 12.15 0.99 -4.96
C LEU A 119 12.68 -0.05 -5.95
N LEU A 120 11.86 -1.03 -6.35
CA LEU A 120 12.24 -2.05 -7.32
C LEU A 120 12.51 -1.44 -8.70
N THR A 121 11.78 -0.40 -9.08
CA THR A 121 12.02 0.32 -10.33
C THR A 121 13.33 1.07 -10.32
N ALA A 122 13.68 1.71 -9.20
CA ALA A 122 14.99 2.34 -9.02
C ALA A 122 16.13 1.31 -9.12
N SER A 123 15.96 0.13 -8.51
CA SER A 123 16.90 -0.98 -8.67
C SER A 123 16.99 -1.47 -10.13
N LEU A 124 15.86 -1.54 -10.83
CA LEU A 124 15.83 -1.93 -12.24
C LEU A 124 16.53 -0.90 -13.14
N TYR A 125 16.36 0.39 -12.86
CA TYR A 125 17.03 1.47 -13.59
C TYR A 125 18.55 1.39 -13.47
N LEU A 126 19.07 1.03 -12.28
CA LEU A 126 20.50 0.82 -12.06
C LEU A 126 21.05 -0.38 -12.84
N ALA A 127 20.25 -1.44 -13.01
CA ALA A 127 20.66 -2.65 -13.73
C ALA A 127 20.47 -2.55 -15.25
N PHE A 128 19.36 -1.94 -15.70
CA PHE A 128 18.96 -1.84 -17.11
C PHE A 128 18.35 -0.44 -17.37
N PRO A 129 19.18 0.57 -17.73
CA PRO A 129 18.75 1.98 -17.77
C PRO A 129 17.60 2.26 -18.74
N ASP A 130 17.65 1.70 -19.95
CA ASP A 130 16.62 1.97 -20.97
C ASP A 130 15.29 1.30 -20.64
N LEU A 131 15.29 0.05 -20.17
CA LEU A 131 14.08 -0.62 -19.70
C LEU A 131 13.52 0.09 -18.47
N GLY A 132 14.39 0.45 -17.53
CA GLY A 132 14.03 1.15 -16.29
C GLY A 132 13.32 2.47 -16.56
N ARG A 133 13.72 3.23 -17.59
CA ARG A 133 13.08 4.50 -17.95
C ARG A 133 11.61 4.31 -18.37
N HIS A 134 11.34 3.33 -19.23
CA HIS A 134 9.98 3.01 -19.69
C HIS A 134 9.11 2.48 -18.55
N VAL A 135 9.67 1.59 -17.73
CA VAL A 135 8.98 1.02 -16.56
C VAL A 135 8.69 2.11 -15.52
N ALA A 136 9.64 3.03 -15.28
CA ALA A 136 9.46 4.15 -14.36
C ALA A 136 8.34 5.09 -14.81
N ALA A 137 8.27 5.43 -16.10
CA ALA A 137 7.18 6.25 -16.61
C ALA A 137 5.81 5.57 -16.41
N ALA A 138 5.69 4.29 -16.83
CA ALA A 138 4.43 3.55 -16.68
C ALA A 138 4.00 3.41 -15.21
N LEU A 139 4.95 3.13 -14.31
CA LEU A 139 4.65 2.98 -12.88
C LEU A 139 4.37 4.31 -12.20
N ALA A 140 5.02 5.41 -12.61
CA ALA A 140 4.68 6.75 -12.14
C ALA A 140 3.25 7.13 -12.54
N GLY A 141 2.86 6.87 -13.80
CA GLY A 141 1.49 7.09 -14.26
C GLY A 141 0.47 6.22 -13.50
N ALA A 142 0.77 4.93 -13.32
CA ALA A 142 -0.08 4.01 -12.56
C ALA A 142 -0.21 4.42 -11.08
N ALA A 143 0.89 4.83 -10.46
CA ALA A 143 0.91 5.29 -9.07
C ALA A 143 0.09 6.57 -8.90
N ALA A 144 0.24 7.55 -9.80
CA ALA A 144 -0.55 8.78 -9.77
C ALA A 144 -2.07 8.51 -9.81
N VAL A 145 -2.50 7.58 -10.67
CA VAL A 145 -3.91 7.14 -10.70
C VAL A 145 -4.31 6.50 -9.37
N MET A 146 -3.47 5.62 -8.82
CA MET A 146 -3.76 4.87 -7.60
C MET A 146 -3.63 5.69 -6.31
N GLU A 147 -2.94 6.82 -6.31
CA GLU A 147 -2.90 7.72 -5.15
C GLU A 147 -4.26 8.36 -4.88
N ILE A 148 -5.03 8.61 -5.94
CA ILE A 148 -6.38 9.15 -5.84
C ILE A 148 -7.39 8.00 -5.74
N ALA A 149 -7.32 7.04 -6.67
CA ALA A 149 -8.30 5.95 -6.75
C ALA A 149 -8.13 4.92 -5.62
N GLY A 150 -6.92 4.72 -5.12
CA GLY A 150 -6.59 3.69 -4.13
C GLY A 150 -7.33 3.86 -2.80
N PRO A 151 -7.26 5.02 -2.13
CA PRO A 151 -8.00 5.26 -0.89
C PRO A 151 -9.51 5.08 -1.07
N ILE A 152 -10.08 5.54 -2.20
CA ILE A 152 -11.50 5.42 -2.52
C ILE A 152 -11.88 3.95 -2.69
N ALA A 153 -11.09 3.19 -3.47
CA ALA A 153 -11.30 1.77 -3.70
C ALA A 153 -11.25 0.96 -2.39
N THR A 154 -10.25 1.22 -1.55
CA THR A 154 -10.14 0.55 -0.24
C THR A 154 -11.30 0.91 0.68
N GLN A 155 -11.69 2.18 0.75
CA GLN A 155 -12.83 2.61 1.57
C GLN A 155 -14.13 1.96 1.10
N TRP A 156 -14.36 1.91 -0.22
CA TRP A 156 -15.52 1.24 -0.80
C TRP A 156 -15.53 -0.25 -0.46
N ALA A 157 -14.40 -0.95 -0.60
CA ALA A 157 -14.30 -2.37 -0.30
C ALA A 157 -14.62 -2.68 1.17
N LEU A 158 -14.07 -1.90 2.10
CA LEU A 158 -14.34 -2.05 3.53
C LEU A 158 -15.81 -1.77 3.87
N ARG A 159 -16.42 -0.75 3.25
CA ARG A 159 -17.86 -0.45 3.41
C ARG A 159 -18.73 -1.58 2.87
N HIS A 160 -18.37 -2.14 1.72
CA HIS A 160 -19.11 -3.22 1.08
C HIS A 160 -19.15 -4.49 1.93
N CYS A 161 -18.06 -4.78 2.65
CA CYS A 161 -18.01 -5.89 3.61
C CYS A 161 -18.64 -5.59 4.98
N GLY A 162 -19.13 -4.37 5.21
CA GLY A 162 -19.68 -3.96 6.51
C GLY A 162 -18.64 -3.78 7.62
N GLU A 163 -17.34 -3.68 7.26
CA GLU A 163 -16.24 -3.57 8.23
C GLU A 163 -15.96 -2.12 8.66
N THR A 164 -16.77 -1.16 8.21
CA THR A 164 -16.68 0.23 8.68
C THR A 164 -17.52 0.45 9.94
N ASN A 165 -16.88 0.87 11.03
CA ASN A 165 -17.48 1.16 12.34
C ASN A 165 -18.52 2.33 12.36
N ALA A 166 -18.97 2.83 11.22
CA ALA A 166 -19.83 4.02 11.13
C ALA A 166 -21.28 3.80 11.62
N GLY A 167 -21.69 2.58 11.95
CA GLY A 167 -23.09 2.24 12.26
C GLY A 167 -23.45 1.92 13.73
N ARG A 168 -22.49 1.88 14.67
CA ARG A 168 -22.76 1.43 16.05
C ARG A 168 -22.82 2.53 17.13
N GLY A 169 -22.76 3.80 16.74
CA GLY A 169 -22.74 4.94 17.67
C GLY A 169 -24.09 5.61 18.00
N ASN A 170 -25.18 5.27 17.30
CA ASN A 170 -26.44 6.05 17.37
C ASN A 170 -27.61 5.40 18.13
N ASN A 171 -27.43 4.25 18.79
CA ASN A 171 -28.54 3.51 19.41
C ASN A 171 -28.60 3.55 20.96
N HIS A 172 -27.93 4.51 21.60
CA HIS A 172 -27.98 4.69 23.06
C HIS A 172 -28.47 6.08 23.52
N ALA A 173 -29.16 6.80 22.64
CA ALA A 173 -29.84 8.06 22.99
C ALA A 173 -31.23 8.12 22.36
N ALA A 174 -32.14 7.28 22.85
CA ALA A 174 -33.59 7.45 22.72
C ALA A 174 -34.26 6.80 23.94
#